data_AF-A0A438FDN2-F1
#
_entry.id   AF-A0A438FDN2-F1
#
_cell.length_a   1.000
_cell.length_b   1.000
_cell.length_c   1.000
_cell.angle_alpha   90.00
_cell.angle_beta   90.00
_cell.angle_gamma   90.00
#
_symmetry.space_group_name_H-M   'P 1'
#
loop_
_entity.id
_entity.type
_entity.pdbx_description
1 polymer ?
#
loop_
_entity_poly.entity_id
_entity_poly.type
_entity_poly.pdbx_seq_one_letter_code
_entity_poly.pdbx_strand_id
1 'polypeptide(L)'
;MVRYLAKVRDTLQQFTEWTIEKIRRTENGCADALAGIAASLPIKETIFLIIHVQANSSVAESSTCNAIETSQPDGQEWTNDIIQYLRTGTLPEDPKQAHKIRVQAARFTLIGGTCTSALS
;
A
#
# COMPACT_ATOMS: atom_id res chain seq x y z
N MET A 1 -15.06 -25.62 -19.21
CA MET A 1 -13.74 -25.53 -19.89
C MET A 1 -13.80 -25.71 -21.40
N VAL A 2 -14.52 -26.69 -21.95
CA VAL A 2 -14.58 -26.93 -23.41
C VAL A 2 -14.93 -25.67 -24.23
N ARG A 3 -15.91 -24.87 -23.77
CA ARG A 3 -16.31 -23.61 -24.43
C ARG A 3 -15.21 -22.54 -24.47
N TYR A 4 -14.43 -22.42 -23.39
CA TYR A 4 -13.32 -21.46 -23.32
C TYR A 4 -12.16 -21.90 -24.20
N LEU A 5 -11.84 -23.21 -24.21
CA LEU A 5 -10.80 -23.75 -25.07
C LEU A 5 -11.13 -23.56 -26.55
N ALA A 6 -12.39 -23.81 -26.95
CA ALA A 6 -12.85 -23.55 -28.31
C ALA A 6 -12.62 -22.07 -28.70
N LYS A 7 -13.04 -21.15 -27.83
CA LYS A 7 -12.85 -19.71 -28.07
C LYS A 7 -11.38 -19.31 -28.18
N VAL A 8 -10.50 -19.87 -27.35
CA VAL A 8 -9.05 -19.61 -27.46
C VAL A 8 -8.52 -20.11 -28.80
N ARG A 9 -8.91 -21.30 -29.24
CA ARG A 9 -8.50 -21.86 -30.54
C ARG A 9 -8.98 -21.00 -31.71
N ASP A 10 -10.25 -20.57 -31.70
CA ASP A 10 -10.82 -19.71 -32.74
C ASP A 10 -10.09 -18.36 -32.82
N THR A 11 -9.72 -17.77 -31.68
CA THR A 11 -8.94 -16.52 -31.65
C THR A 11 -7.52 -16.74 -32.16
N LEU A 12 -6.86 -17.84 -31.79
CA LEU A 12 -5.49 -18.14 -32.23
C LEU A 12 -5.38 -18.34 -33.75
N GLN A 13 -6.44 -18.79 -34.42
CA GLN A 13 -6.48 -18.92 -35.89
C GLN A 13 -6.35 -17.58 -36.62
N GLN A 14 -6.60 -16.44 -35.95
CA GLN A 14 -6.46 -15.11 -36.55
C GLN A 14 -5.00 -14.66 -36.65
N PHE A 15 -4.09 -15.32 -35.93
CA PHE A 15 -2.68 -15.00 -35.94
C PHE A 15 -1.93 -15.95 -36.89
N THR A 16 -1.06 -15.39 -37.74
CA THR A 16 -0.22 -16.17 -38.65
C THR A 16 0.78 -17.05 -37.90
N GLU A 17 1.28 -16.58 -36.76
CA GLU A 17 2.20 -17.28 -35.88
C GLU A 17 1.89 -16.92 -34.41
N TRP A 18 2.00 -17.89 -33.51
CA TRP A 18 1.81 -17.69 -32.07
C TRP A 18 2.58 -18.72 -31.27
N THR A 19 2.98 -18.36 -30.06
CA THR A 19 3.62 -19.25 -29.08
C THR A 19 2.92 -19.15 -27.73
N ILE A 20 2.89 -20.26 -26.99
CA ILE A 20 2.39 -20.29 -25.61
C ILE A 20 3.54 -20.74 -24.73
N GLU A 21 3.96 -19.86 -23.83
CA GLU A 21 5.05 -20.12 -22.91
C GLU A 21 4.53 -20.16 -21.48
N LYS A 22 5.10 -21.09 -20.71
CA LYS A 22 4.83 -21.19 -19.28
C LYS A 22 5.87 -20.36 -18.53
N ILE A 23 5.43 -19.26 -17.94
CA ILE A 23 6.28 -18.39 -17.10
C ILE A 23 6.00 -18.62 -15.61
N ARG A 24 6.95 -18.24 -14.75
CA ARG A 24 6.78 -18.30 -13.30
C ARG A 24 5.77 -17.26 -12.84
N ARG A 25 5.03 -17.54 -11.77
CA ARG A 25 4.04 -16.60 -11.21
C ARG A 25 4.67 -15.26 -10.81
N THR A 26 5.90 -15.29 -10.28
CA THR A 26 6.68 -14.10 -9.93
C THR A 26 6.96 -13.18 -11.12
N GLU A 27 6.96 -13.72 -12.34
CA GLU A 27 7.19 -12.96 -13.57
C GLU A 27 5.88 -12.49 -14.21
N ASN A 28 4.74 -13.05 -13.80
CA ASN A 28 3.40 -12.68 -14.28
C ASN A 28 2.65 -11.73 -13.32
N GLY A 29 3.40 -10.94 -12.53
CA GLY A 29 2.85 -10.18 -11.41
C GLY A 29 1.73 -9.21 -11.79
N CYS A 30 1.81 -8.58 -12.97
CA CYS A 30 0.78 -7.65 -13.44
C CYS A 30 -0.57 -8.35 -13.69
N ALA A 31 -0.57 -9.48 -14.42
CA ALA A 31 -1.79 -10.22 -14.68
C ALA A 31 -2.37 -10.85 -13.41
N ASP A 32 -1.52 -11.31 -12.49
CA ASP A 32 -1.96 -11.85 -11.19
C ASP A 32 -2.62 -10.77 -10.31
N ALA A 33 -2.05 -9.56 -10.28
CA ALA A 33 -2.65 -8.41 -9.59
C ALA A 33 -4.01 -8.04 -10.17
N LEU A 34 -4.14 -7.99 -11.50
CA LEU A 34 -5.42 -7.73 -12.17
C LEU A 34 -6.46 -8.81 -11.87
N ALA A 35 -6.07 -10.08 -11.91
CA ALA A 35 -6.94 -11.19 -11.55
C ALA A 35 -7.40 -11.11 -10.09
N GLY A 36 -6.50 -10.74 -9.17
CA GLY A 36 -6.82 -10.51 -7.77
C GLY A 36 -7.82 -9.37 -7.56
N ILE A 37 -7.66 -8.25 -8.27
CA ILE A 37 -8.62 -7.13 -8.25
C ILE A 37 -9.99 -7.61 -8.75
N ALA A 38 -10.03 -8.27 -9.91
CA ALA A 38 -11.28 -8.76 -10.48
C ALA A 38 -11.99 -9.80 -9.60
N ALA A 39 -11.25 -10.64 -8.87
CA ALA A 39 -11.79 -11.65 -7.98
C ALA A 39 -12.27 -11.09 -6.62
N SER A 40 -11.65 -10.00 -6.14
CA SER A 40 -11.95 -9.40 -4.83
C SER A 40 -13.06 -8.35 -4.89
N LEU A 41 -13.30 -7.74 -6.05
CA LEU A 41 -14.36 -6.76 -6.23
C LEU A 41 -15.70 -7.45 -6.51
N PRO A 42 -16.76 -7.19 -5.71
CA PRO A 42 -18.08 -7.66 -6.04
C PRO A 42 -18.55 -6.96 -7.32
N ILE A 43 -18.82 -7.76 -8.35
CA ILE A 43 -19.32 -7.32 -9.66
C ILE A 43 -20.74 -6.77 -9.47
N LYS A 44 -20.85 -5.51 -9.04
CA LYS A 44 -22.12 -4.78 -9.03
C LYS A 44 -22.06 -3.46 -9.76
N GLU A 45 -20.89 -2.86 -9.92
CA GLU A 45 -20.72 -1.58 -10.63
C GLU A 45 -19.38 -1.56 -11.38
N THR A 46 -19.36 -0.84 -12.49
CA THR A 46 -18.15 -0.58 -13.29
C THR A 46 -17.19 0.27 -12.45
N ILE A 47 -16.23 -0.38 -11.79
CA ILE A 47 -15.19 0.32 -11.01
C ILE A 47 -14.09 0.75 -11.97
N PHE A 48 -14.00 2.05 -12.24
CA PHE A 48 -12.81 2.65 -12.85
C PHE A 48 -11.70 2.70 -11.81
N LEU A 49 -10.78 1.73 -11.84
CA LEU A 49 -9.59 1.74 -11.01
C LEU A 49 -8.46 2.44 -11.80
N ILE A 50 -8.03 3.62 -11.35
CA ILE A 50 -6.85 4.27 -11.91
C ILE A 50 -5.62 3.50 -11.39
N ILE A 51 -5.03 2.66 -12.22
CA ILE A 51 -3.78 1.96 -11.90
C ILE A 51 -2.62 2.90 -12.27
N HIS A 52 -1.97 3.49 -11.27
CA HIS A 52 -0.68 4.16 -11.49
C HIS A 52 0.40 3.10 -11.64
N VAL A 53 0.89 2.91 -12.87
CA VAL A 53 2.08 2.08 -13.13
C VAL A 53 3.30 2.95 -12.87
N GLN A 54 3.97 2.71 -11.74
CA GLN A 54 5.26 3.33 -11.45
C GLN A 54 6.35 2.56 -12.19
N ALA A 55 6.93 3.18 -13.22
CA ALA A 55 7.95 2.54 -14.07
C ALA A 55 9.30 2.29 -13.35
N ASN A 56 9.54 2.96 -12.21
CA ASN A 56 10.77 2.85 -11.41
C ASN A 56 10.44 2.35 -10.01
N SER A 57 11.29 1.49 -9.43
CA SER A 57 11.20 1.04 -8.03
C SER A 57 11.02 2.25 -7.10
N SER A 58 9.98 2.25 -6.25
CA SER A 58 9.84 3.25 -5.18
C SER A 58 10.83 3.01 -4.04
N VAL A 59 11.58 1.90 -4.09
CA VAL A 59 12.58 1.51 -3.10
C VAL A 59 13.94 1.77 -3.72
N ALA A 60 14.38 3.02 -3.65
CA ALA A 60 15.77 3.42 -3.45
C ALA A 60 15.84 4.96 -3.36
N GLU A 61 15.27 5.50 -2.30
CA GLU A 61 15.81 6.63 -1.54
C GLU A 61 15.02 6.67 -0.24
N SER A 62 15.72 6.92 0.87
CA SER A 62 15.20 7.00 2.24
C SER A 62 13.71 7.31 2.27
N SER A 63 12.91 6.42 2.89
CA SER A 63 11.51 6.64 3.15
C SER A 63 11.35 7.95 3.93
N THR A 64 11.23 9.04 3.17
CA THR A 64 10.78 10.32 3.67
C THR A 64 9.33 10.05 3.96
N CYS A 65 9.07 9.66 5.20
CA CYS A 65 7.75 9.52 5.77
C CYS A 65 6.91 10.68 5.22
N ASN A 66 5.79 10.38 4.56
CA ASN A 66 4.89 11.39 4.05
C ASN A 66 4.62 12.39 5.18
N ALA A 67 5.29 13.53 5.12
CA ALA A 67 5.06 14.63 6.01
C ALA A 67 3.68 15.13 5.62
N ILE A 68 2.70 14.80 6.46
CA ILE A 68 1.43 15.49 6.43
C ILE A 68 1.80 16.92 6.86
N GLU A 69 2.04 17.79 5.87
CA GLU A 69 2.16 19.23 6.07
C GLU A 69 0.82 19.72 6.60
N THR A 70 0.67 19.71 7.92
CA THR A 70 -0.24 20.59 8.62
C THR A 70 0.64 21.59 9.33
N SER A 71 0.71 22.78 8.74
CA SER A 71 1.43 23.95 9.21
C SER A 71 1.16 24.16 10.71
N GLN A 72 2.11 23.76 11.56
CA GLN A 72 2.17 24.16 12.96
C GLN A 72 3.31 25.18 13.08
N PRO A 73 3.14 26.26 13.88
CA PRO A 73 4.04 27.41 13.83
C PRO A 73 5.39 27.17 14.49
N ASP A 74 5.53 26.08 15.24
CA ASP A 74 6.76 25.72 15.93
C ASP A 74 7.23 24.39 15.37
N GLY A 75 8.45 24.35 14.84
CA GLY A 75 9.11 23.19 14.23
C GLY A 75 9.40 22.04 15.21
N GLN A 76 8.55 21.86 16.21
CA GLN A 76 8.53 20.69 17.06
C GLN A 76 7.95 19.54 16.24
N GLU A 77 8.83 18.67 15.76
CA GLU A 77 8.47 17.43 15.09
C GLU A 77 7.44 16.70 15.97
N TRP A 78 6.20 16.59 15.48
CA TRP A 78 5.09 15.84 16.10
C TRP A 78 5.50 14.41 16.54
N THR A 79 6.57 13.89 15.95
CA THR A 79 7.24 12.64 16.30
C THR A 79 7.76 12.64 17.74
N ASN A 80 8.24 13.76 18.27
CA ASN A 80 8.82 13.87 19.60
C ASN A 80 7.77 13.61 20.70
N ASP A 81 6.57 14.16 20.54
CA ASP A 81 5.48 13.96 21.49
C ASP A 81 5.03 12.49 21.54
N ILE A 82 5.03 11.81 20.40
CA ILE A 82 4.73 10.38 20.30
C ILE A 82 5.84 9.54 20.92
N ILE A 83 7.11 9.86 20.63
CA ILE A 83 8.27 9.15 21.21
C ILE A 83 8.28 9.32 22.73
N GLN A 84 8.05 10.52 23.24
CA GLN A 84 7.99 10.80 24.67
C GLN A 84 6.85 10.03 25.32
N TYR A 85 5.64 10.05 24.73
CA TYR A 85 4.51 9.27 25.24
C TYR A 85 4.81 7.77 25.28
N LEU A 86 5.39 7.21 24.22
CA LEU A 86 5.76 5.79 24.18
C LEU A 86 6.90 5.43 25.16
N ARG A 87 7.77 6.38 25.52
CA ARG A 87 8.88 6.17 26.48
C ARG A 87 8.47 6.35 27.94
N THR A 88 7.75 7.42 28.27
CA THR A 88 7.50 7.85 29.66
C THR A 88 6.02 7.81 30.05
N GLY A 89 5.11 7.57 29.10
CA GLY A 89 3.66 7.59 29.34
C GLY A 89 3.10 8.99 29.60
N THR A 90 3.91 10.05 29.41
CA THR A 90 3.53 11.43 29.71
C THR A 90 2.65 12.00 28.60
N LEU A 91 1.56 12.66 28.98
CA LEU A 91 0.62 13.32 28.06
C LEU A 91 0.54 14.82 28.36
N PRO A 92 0.24 15.67 27.37
CA PRO A 92 -0.09 17.07 27.60
C PRO A 92 -1.34 17.22 28.47
N GLU A 93 -1.41 18.34 29.20
CA GLU A 93 -2.57 18.66 30.06
C GLU A 93 -3.83 18.95 29.24
N ASP A 94 -3.69 19.44 28.00
CA ASP A 94 -4.82 19.65 27.09
C ASP A 94 -5.44 18.29 26.68
N PRO A 95 -6.70 18.00 27.06
CA PRO A 95 -7.34 16.73 26.74
C PRO A 95 -7.43 16.45 25.23
N LYS A 96 -7.54 17.50 24.39
CA LYS A 96 -7.62 17.32 22.93
C LYS A 96 -6.29 16.86 22.36
N GLN A 97 -5.19 17.49 22.77
CA GLN A 97 -3.84 17.07 22.39
C GLN A 97 -3.51 15.68 22.96
N ALA A 98 -3.86 15.39 24.21
CA ALA A 98 -3.68 14.07 24.80
C ALA A 98 -4.41 12.97 24.02
N HIS A 99 -5.67 13.22 23.62
CA HIS A 99 -6.41 12.28 22.80
C HIS A 99 -5.77 12.07 21.43
N LYS A 100 -5.32 13.14 20.78
CA LYS A 100 -4.62 13.09 19.49
C LYS A 100 -3.36 12.22 19.58
N ILE A 101 -2.52 12.44 20.59
CA ILE A 101 -1.30 11.65 20.80
C ILE A 101 -1.62 10.18 21.04
N ARG A 102 -2.64 9.85 21.84
CA ARG A 102 -3.05 8.45 22.07
C ARG A 102 -3.49 7.76 20.78
N VAL A 103 -4.29 8.44 19.96
CA VAL A 103 -4.76 7.89 18.67
C VAL A 103 -3.61 7.70 17.70
N GLN A 104 -2.66 8.63 17.66
CA GLN A 104 -1.49 8.54 16.78
C GLN A 104 -0.51 7.46 17.25
N ALA A 105 -0.19 7.42 18.55
CA ALA A 105 0.74 6.47 19.14
C ALA A 105 0.28 5.01 18.99
N ALA A 106 -1.03 4.74 18.92
CA ALA A 106 -1.56 3.41 18.64
C ALA A 106 -1.10 2.83 17.28
N ARG A 107 -0.60 3.67 16.36
CA ARG A 107 -0.07 3.27 15.04
C ARG A 107 1.43 2.99 15.04
N PHE A 108 2.10 3.19 16.18
CA PHE A 108 3.55 3.12 16.28
C PHE A 108 4.00 2.26 17.45
N THR A 109 5.16 1.64 17.29
CA THR A 109 5.84 0.86 18.32
C THR A 109 7.29 1.34 18.44
N LEU A 110 7.77 1.46 19.67
CA LEU A 110 9.15 1.85 19.94
C LEU A 110 10.04 0.59 19.98
N ILE A 111 10.97 0.46 19.04
CA ILE A 111 11.94 -0.65 18.98
C ILE A 111 13.34 -0.05 19.08
N GLY A 112 14.10 -0.41 20.12
CA GLY A 112 15.49 0.06 20.28
C GLY A 112 15.66 1.58 20.42
N GLY A 113 14.59 2.31 20.77
CA GLY A 113 14.59 3.78 20.84
C GLY A 113 14.15 4.49 19.57
N THR A 114 13.89 3.75 18.48
CA THR A 114 13.40 4.26 17.20
C THR A 114 11.91 3.95 17.03
N CYS A 115 11.14 4.93 16.56
CA CYS A 115 9.71 4.80 16.32
C CYS A 115 9.46 4.07 15.00
N THR A 116 8.78 2.93 15.03
CA THR A 116 8.44 2.12 13.85
C THR A 116 6.92 2.05 13.70
N SER A 117 6.40 2.09 12.47
CA SER A 117 4.96 1.93 12.25
C SER A 117 4.55 0.47 12.46
N ALA A 118 3.46 0.23 13.18
CA ALA A 118 2.99 -1.09 13.57
C ALA A 118 2.27 -1.87 12.43
N LEU A 119 2.34 -1.39 11.17
CA LEU A 119 1.62 -1.95 10.00
C LEU A 119 2.55 -2.64 8.98
N SER A 120 3.65 -3.26 9.43
CA SER A 120 4.51 -4.12 8.59
C SER A 120 4.53 -5.55 9.07
#